data_AF-A0A7S1A6P5-F1
#
_entry.id   AF-A0A7S1A6P5-F1
#
_cell.length_a   1.000
_cell.length_b   1.000
_cell.length_c   1.000
_cell.angle_alpha   90.00
_cell.angle_beta   90.00
_cell.angle_gamma   90.00
#
_symmetry.space_group_name_H-M   'P 1'
#
loop_
_entity.id
_entity.type
_entity.pdbx_description
1 polymer ?
#
loop_
_entity_poly.entity_id
_entity_poly.type
_entity_poly.pdbx_seq_one_letter_code
_entity_poly.pdbx_strand_id
1 'polypeptide(L)'
;LLNDAIAQMVRHSTQKLLELLDGFADDGDESSTDTDVAEADSAKRRSQSRKPNFMIECLLNQTGLRFDPPGPAIRDSLDTCLREALRAVSGMQAFLQVDDFLAFTAPLAELGDVMQFEEQQSDLYGLVMQDPTFKDLMQKIGLRYDSLFDRVVVYADGYKVFVEIFQENQALTDCSVTFEDASLDDFRTSLSKYRQQTEDIRQM
;
A
#
# COMPACT_ATOMS: atom_id res chain seq x y z
N LEU A 1 10.56 -20.20 25.55
CA LEU A 1 10.59 -20.92 24.25
C LEU A 1 9.49 -20.40 23.32
N LEU A 2 8.20 -20.52 23.68
CA LEU A 2 7.09 -19.98 22.87
C LEU A 2 7.21 -18.46 22.61
N ASN A 3 7.55 -17.69 23.64
CA ASN A 3 7.68 -16.23 23.56
C ASN A 3 8.78 -15.78 22.58
N ASP A 4 9.90 -16.49 22.56
CA ASP A 4 11.01 -16.23 21.64
C ASP A 4 10.66 -16.65 20.21
N ALA A 5 9.96 -17.79 20.04
CA ALA A 5 9.46 -18.23 18.74
C ALA A 5 8.44 -17.22 18.15
N ILE A 6 7.53 -16.68 18.97
CA ILE A 6 6.57 -15.65 18.55
C ILE A 6 7.30 -14.36 18.16
N ALA A 7 8.26 -13.89 18.98
CA ALA A 7 9.05 -12.71 18.67
C ALA A 7 9.84 -12.88 17.36
N GLN A 8 10.47 -14.04 17.14
CA GLN A 8 11.18 -14.35 15.90
C GLN A 8 10.25 -14.43 14.69
N MET A 9 9.07 -15.05 14.84
CA MET A 9 8.08 -15.13 13.77
C MET A 9 7.59 -13.73 13.36
N VAL A 10 7.30 -12.86 14.33
CA VAL A 10 6.89 -11.47 14.03
C VAL A 10 8.00 -10.74 13.31
N ARG A 11 9.24 -10.76 13.83
CA ARG A 11 10.39 -10.12 13.17
C ARG A 11 10.58 -10.62 11.74
N HIS A 12 10.54 -11.92 11.52
CA HIS A 12 10.68 -12.52 10.20
C HIS A 12 9.56 -12.09 9.25
N SER A 13 8.32 -12.03 9.74
CA SER A 13 7.17 -11.64 8.93
C SER A 13 7.20 -10.15 8.55
N THR A 14 7.58 -9.28 9.50
CA THR A 14 7.75 -7.84 9.26
C THR A 14 8.94 -7.58 8.34
N GLN A 15 10.07 -8.28 8.52
CA GLN A 15 11.22 -8.23 7.62
C GLN A 15 10.81 -8.67 6.20
N LYS A 16 10.00 -9.73 6.09
CA LYS A 16 9.53 -10.20 4.78
C LYS A 16 8.65 -9.20 4.06
N LEU A 17 7.82 -8.46 4.80
CA LEU A 17 7.04 -7.36 4.24
C LEU A 17 7.94 -6.25 3.70
N LEU A 18 8.99 -5.88 4.45
CA LEU A 18 9.97 -4.89 4.00
C LEU A 18 10.66 -5.34 2.70
N GLU A 19 11.10 -6.60 2.61
CA GLU A 19 11.67 -7.16 1.37
C GLU A 19 10.69 -7.11 0.18
N LEU A 20 9.40 -7.34 0.42
CA LEU A 20 8.38 -7.24 -0.63
C LEU A 20 8.17 -5.79 -1.10
N LEU A 21 8.26 -4.82 -0.19
CA LEU A 21 8.23 -3.39 -0.53
C LEU A 21 9.50 -2.96 -1.26
N ASP A 22 10.66 -3.53 -0.91
CA ASP A 22 11.90 -3.28 -1.62
C ASP A 22 11.86 -3.79 -3.06
N GLY A 23 11.29 -4.99 -3.28
CA GLY A 23 11.09 -5.53 -4.61
C GLY A 23 10.31 -4.59 -5.54
N PHE A 24 9.29 -3.89 -5.04
CA PHE A 24 8.54 -2.90 -5.83
C PHE A 24 9.39 -1.75 -6.35
N ALA A 25 10.42 -1.35 -5.62
CA ALA A 25 11.27 -0.26 -6.05
C ALA A 25 12.21 -0.68 -7.18
N ASP A 26 12.62 -1.96 -7.20
CA ASP A 26 13.57 -2.51 -8.15
C ASP A 26 12.90 -2.88 -9.48
N ASP A 27 11.64 -3.34 -9.48
CA ASP A 27 10.92 -3.63 -10.73
C ASP A 27 10.60 -2.38 -11.56
N GLY A 28 10.54 -1.21 -10.92
CA GLY A 28 10.20 0.06 -11.58
C GLY A 28 11.30 0.62 -12.50
N ASP A 29 12.54 0.15 -12.36
CA ASP A 29 13.67 0.61 -13.19
C ASP A 29 13.93 -0.30 -14.42
N GLU A 30 13.38 -1.52 -14.46
CA GLU A 30 13.65 -2.49 -15.54
C GLU A 30 12.49 -2.69 -16.55
N SER A 31 11.29 -2.11 -16.34
CA SER A 31 10.11 -2.43 -17.17
C SER A 31 9.77 -1.44 -18.29
N SER A 32 10.74 -0.70 -18.84
CA SER A 32 10.52 0.18 -20.02
C SER A 32 10.79 -0.52 -21.36
N THR A 33 10.28 -1.74 -21.54
CA THR A 33 10.13 -2.36 -22.87
C THR A 33 8.78 -3.06 -22.99
N ASP A 34 7.85 -2.42 -23.68
CA ASP A 34 6.63 -3.01 -24.21
C ASP A 34 6.96 -4.16 -25.19
N THR A 35 6.23 -5.28 -25.10
CA THR A 35 5.59 -5.89 -26.29
C THR A 35 4.63 -7.01 -25.91
N ASP A 36 3.48 -7.00 -26.56
CA ASP A 36 2.45 -8.03 -26.64
C ASP A 36 3.00 -9.47 -26.72
N VAL A 37 2.50 -10.37 -25.85
CA VAL A 37 2.15 -11.74 -26.25
C VAL A 37 0.96 -12.22 -25.41
N ALA A 38 -0.23 -12.14 -26.00
CA ALA A 38 -1.37 -12.93 -25.59
C ALA A 38 -1.11 -14.43 -25.81
N GLU A 39 -1.68 -15.26 -24.93
CA GLU A 39 -1.80 -16.73 -25.06
C GLU A 39 -0.50 -17.55 -25.09
N ALA A 40 0.08 -17.83 -23.90
CA ALA A 40 0.54 -19.16 -23.50
C ALA A 40 1.31 -19.11 -22.17
N ASP A 41 0.65 -19.03 -21.00
CA ASP A 41 1.39 -19.36 -19.76
C ASP A 41 0.56 -19.75 -18.53
N SER A 42 -0.42 -20.63 -18.73
CA SER A 42 -1.21 -21.22 -17.64
C SER A 42 -0.39 -22.12 -16.68
N ALA A 43 0.89 -22.37 -16.98
CA ALA A 43 1.72 -23.34 -16.25
C ALA A 43 2.97 -22.76 -15.54
N LYS A 44 3.40 -21.51 -15.81
CA LYS A 44 4.51 -20.86 -15.08
C LYS A 44 4.11 -19.97 -13.90
N ARG A 45 2.82 -19.84 -13.58
CA ARG A 45 2.34 -19.04 -12.42
C ARG A 45 2.54 -19.72 -11.04
N ARG A 46 3.60 -20.51 -10.88
CA ARG A 46 3.94 -21.21 -9.62
C ARG A 46 5.26 -20.72 -9.02
N SER A 47 5.48 -19.41 -8.92
CA SER A 47 6.32 -18.77 -7.88
C SER A 47 6.34 -17.24 -7.95
N GLN A 48 5.39 -16.57 -8.60
CA GLN A 48 5.30 -15.11 -8.45
C GLN A 48 4.83 -14.85 -7.03
N SER A 49 5.78 -14.48 -6.16
CA SER A 49 5.51 -13.95 -4.83
C SER A 49 4.41 -12.91 -4.98
N ARG A 50 3.24 -13.16 -4.38
CA ARG A 50 2.12 -12.22 -4.45
C ARG A 50 2.59 -10.92 -3.79
N LYS A 51 2.89 -9.92 -4.62
CA LYS A 51 3.31 -8.60 -4.15
C LYS A 51 2.10 -7.92 -3.51
N PRO A 52 2.26 -7.20 -2.39
CA PRO A 52 1.16 -6.45 -1.79
C PRO A 52 0.67 -5.36 -2.75
N ASN A 53 -0.63 -5.34 -3.07
CA ASN A 53 -1.21 -4.33 -3.96
C ASN A 53 -2.03 -3.32 -3.15
N PHE A 54 -1.72 -2.03 -3.33
CA PHE A 54 -2.46 -0.91 -2.76
C PHE A 54 -3.15 -0.16 -3.90
N MET A 55 -4.47 -0.20 -3.92
CA MET A 55 -5.25 0.55 -4.90
C MET A 55 -5.41 2.00 -4.42
N ILE A 56 -5.01 2.94 -5.27
CA ILE A 56 -5.12 4.38 -5.03
C ILE A 56 -5.74 4.99 -6.27
N GLU A 57 -6.89 5.64 -6.12
CA GLU A 57 -7.52 6.39 -7.19
C GLU A 57 -6.91 7.79 -7.26
N CYS A 58 -6.47 8.20 -8.45
CA CYS A 58 -6.05 9.57 -8.72
C CYS A 58 -7.22 10.31 -9.38
N LEU A 59 -7.84 11.21 -8.62
CA LEU A 59 -8.98 12.01 -9.04
C LEU A 59 -8.51 13.39 -9.49
N LEU A 60 -8.91 13.78 -10.70
CA LEU A 60 -8.68 15.12 -11.24
C LEU A 60 -9.87 16.02 -10.89
N ASN A 61 -9.64 17.03 -10.07
CA ASN A 61 -10.65 18.03 -9.71
C ASN A 61 -10.22 19.44 -10.15
N GLN A 62 -11.14 20.40 -10.09
CA GLN A 62 -10.85 21.83 -10.37
C GLN A 62 -9.69 22.38 -9.55
N THR A 63 -9.46 21.85 -8.35
CA THR A 63 -8.40 22.30 -7.45
C THR A 63 -7.06 21.59 -7.65
N GLY A 64 -7.00 20.60 -8.55
CA GLY A 64 -5.80 19.79 -8.78
C GLY A 64 -6.04 18.28 -8.66
N LEU A 65 -4.94 17.55 -8.59
CA LEU A 65 -4.89 16.10 -8.38
C LEU A 65 -5.18 15.78 -6.90
N ARG A 66 -6.03 14.79 -6.67
CA ARG A 66 -6.35 14.26 -5.35
C ARG A 66 -6.22 12.73 -5.36
N PHE A 67 -5.61 12.17 -4.32
CA PHE A 67 -5.54 10.74 -4.12
C PHE A 67 -6.63 10.27 -3.15
N ASP A 68 -7.31 9.18 -3.49
CA ASP A 68 -8.29 8.51 -2.64
C ASP A 68 -8.03 6.99 -2.58
N PRO A 69 -7.70 6.41 -1.42
CA PRO A 69 -7.40 7.09 -0.15
C PRO A 69 -6.09 7.91 -0.21
N PRO A 70 -5.91 8.91 0.68
CA PRO A 70 -4.67 9.67 0.75
C PRO A 70 -3.51 8.79 1.26
N GLY A 71 -2.28 9.03 0.79
CA GLY A 71 -1.10 8.24 1.18
C GLY A 71 -0.94 8.02 2.69
N PRO A 72 -1.09 9.06 3.54
CA PRO A 72 -1.06 8.89 4.99
C PRO A 72 -2.08 7.90 5.55
N ALA A 73 -3.27 7.79 4.95
CA ALA A 73 -4.29 6.85 5.40
C ALA A 73 -3.91 5.39 5.13
N ILE A 74 -3.24 5.12 4.00
CA ILE A 74 -2.72 3.77 3.71
C ILE A 74 -1.58 3.43 4.66
N ARG A 75 -0.68 4.39 4.94
CA ARG A 75 0.38 4.22 5.93
C ARG A 75 -0.17 3.87 7.30
N ASP A 76 -1.16 4.62 7.77
CA ASP A 76 -1.82 4.35 9.05
C ASP A 76 -2.50 2.97 9.06
N SER A 77 -3.09 2.57 7.93
CA SER A 77 -3.70 1.25 7.76
C SER A 77 -2.66 0.13 7.79
N LEU A 78 -1.48 0.32 7.19
CA LEU A 78 -0.36 -0.62 7.26
C LEU A 78 0.13 -0.78 8.70
N ASP A 79 0.35 0.32 9.40
CA ASP A 79 0.77 0.31 10.80
C ASP A 79 -0.25 -0.38 11.69
N THR A 80 -1.54 -0.12 11.46
CA THR A 80 -2.64 -0.76 12.19
C THR A 80 -2.68 -2.26 11.92
N CYS A 81 -2.59 -2.67 10.65
CA CYS A 81 -2.60 -4.08 10.26
C CYS A 81 -1.44 -4.86 10.90
N LEU A 82 -0.23 -4.30 10.94
CA LEU A 82 0.93 -4.93 11.56
C LEU A 82 0.75 -5.07 13.09
N ARG A 83 0.18 -4.05 13.75
CA ARG A 83 -0.11 -4.09 15.18
C ARG A 83 -1.23 -5.07 15.52
N GLU A 84 -2.26 -5.15 14.69
CA GLU A 84 -3.35 -6.12 14.84
C GLU A 84 -2.86 -7.55 14.63
N ALA A 85 -2.02 -7.79 13.62
CA ALA A 85 -1.37 -9.08 13.41
C ALA A 85 -0.52 -9.47 14.63
N LEU A 86 0.28 -8.54 15.17
CA LEU A 86 1.04 -8.77 16.40
C LEU A 86 0.12 -9.08 17.58
N ARG A 87 -0.98 -8.34 17.76
CA ARG A 87 -1.95 -8.58 18.83
C ARG A 87 -2.60 -9.96 18.69
N ALA A 88 -2.98 -10.35 17.48
CA ALA A 88 -3.59 -11.65 17.22
C ALA A 88 -2.64 -12.80 17.55
N VAL A 89 -1.38 -12.71 17.13
CA VAL A 89 -0.34 -13.71 17.44
C VAL A 89 -0.02 -13.75 18.93
N SER A 90 0.08 -12.58 19.56
CA SER A 90 0.40 -12.48 20.99
C SER A 90 -0.75 -12.93 21.89
N GLY A 91 -1.98 -12.95 21.37
CA GLY A 91 -3.18 -13.41 22.07
C GLY A 91 -3.44 -14.92 21.92
N MET A 92 -2.61 -15.66 21.18
CA MET A 92 -2.75 -17.11 21.06
C MET A 92 -2.42 -17.78 22.40
N GLN A 93 -3.38 -18.54 22.95
CA GLN A 93 -3.12 -19.37 24.12
C GLN A 93 -2.04 -20.40 23.83
N ALA A 94 -1.21 -20.70 24.82
CA ALA A 94 -0.24 -21.78 24.69
C ALA A 94 -0.99 -23.08 24.39
N PHE A 95 -0.47 -23.89 23.47
CA PHE A 95 -1.12 -25.13 23.00
C PHE A 95 -1.57 -26.07 24.14
N LEU A 96 -0.82 -26.10 25.25
CA LEU A 96 -1.12 -26.92 26.43
C LEU A 96 -2.23 -26.37 27.34
N GLN A 97 -2.71 -25.15 27.08
CA GLN A 97 -3.78 -24.47 27.81
C GLN A 97 -5.13 -24.51 27.08
N VAL A 98 -5.16 -25.11 25.88
CA VAL A 98 -6.41 -25.31 25.15
C VAL A 98 -7.25 -26.36 25.87
N ASP A 99 -8.55 -26.10 26.02
CA ASP A 99 -9.48 -26.95 26.78
C ASP A 99 -9.44 -28.43 26.37
N ASP A 100 -9.23 -28.69 25.08
CA ASP A 100 -9.13 -30.04 24.51
C ASP A 100 -7.93 -30.86 25.05
N PHE A 101 -6.89 -30.18 25.54
CA PHE A 101 -5.70 -30.81 26.09
C PHE A 101 -5.70 -30.87 27.62
N LEU A 102 -6.70 -30.29 28.30
CA LEU A 102 -6.82 -30.32 29.76
C LEU A 102 -6.83 -31.75 30.30
N ALA A 103 -7.45 -32.71 29.60
CA ALA A 103 -7.48 -34.11 30.03
C ALA A 103 -6.07 -34.75 30.06
N PHE A 104 -5.14 -34.26 29.24
CA PHE A 104 -3.76 -34.75 29.17
C PHE A 104 -2.80 -33.95 30.07
N THR A 105 -3.17 -32.71 30.43
CA THR A 105 -2.37 -31.83 31.30
C THR A 105 -2.84 -31.82 32.76
N ALA A 106 -4.06 -32.30 33.07
CA ALA A 106 -4.59 -32.41 34.42
C ALA A 106 -3.75 -33.29 35.37
N PRO A 107 -3.21 -34.45 34.96
CA PRO A 107 -2.34 -35.25 35.85
C PRO A 107 -0.99 -34.56 36.16
N LEU A 108 -0.53 -33.68 35.27
CA LEU A 108 0.67 -32.86 35.47
C LEU A 108 0.39 -31.69 36.44
N ALA A 109 -0.86 -31.22 36.50
CA ALA A 109 -1.31 -30.20 37.45
C ALA A 109 -1.33 -30.68 38.89
N GLU A 110 -1.76 -31.93 39.11
CA GLU A 110 -1.80 -32.54 40.44
C GLU A 110 -0.39 -32.79 41.03
N LEU A 111 0.65 -32.85 40.19
CA LEU A 111 2.05 -32.99 40.61
C LEU A 111 2.70 -31.67 41.07
N GLY A 112 1.99 -30.54 40.99
CA GLY A 112 2.52 -29.22 41.37
C GLY A 112 3.34 -28.52 40.28
N ASP A 113 3.39 -29.07 39.08
CA ASP A 113 4.19 -28.54 37.95
C ASP A 113 3.44 -27.45 37.15
N VAL A 114 2.17 -27.16 37.51
CA VAL A 114 1.28 -26.28 36.72
C VAL A 114 1.30 -24.81 37.13
N MET A 115 1.93 -24.45 38.25
CA MET A 115 2.02 -23.03 38.67
C MET A 115 2.80 -22.14 37.67
N GLN A 116 3.50 -22.69 36.69
CA GLN A 116 4.29 -21.90 35.73
C GLN A 116 3.60 -21.62 34.39
N PHE A 117 2.46 -22.25 34.08
CA PHE A 117 1.81 -22.04 32.79
C PHE A 117 0.93 -20.78 32.78
N GLU A 118 0.18 -20.51 33.84
CA GLU A 118 -0.70 -19.33 33.91
C GLU A 118 0.08 -18.01 34.12
N GLU A 119 1.18 -18.04 34.89
CA GLU A 119 2.01 -16.85 35.16
C GLU A 119 2.93 -16.46 33.99
N GLN A 120 3.07 -17.31 32.96
CA GLN A 120 3.91 -17.03 31.77
C GLN A 120 3.16 -16.42 30.59
N GLN A 121 1.92 -15.95 30.75
CA GLN A 121 1.39 -14.91 29.87
C GLN A 121 2.06 -13.57 30.21
N SER A 122 3.37 -13.50 30.01
CA SER A 122 4.05 -12.22 29.84
C SER A 122 3.30 -11.45 28.76
N ASP A 123 3.10 -10.14 28.94
CA ASP A 123 2.54 -9.25 27.91
C ASP A 123 3.46 -9.26 26.68
N LEU A 124 3.30 -10.27 25.82
CA LEU A 124 4.13 -10.52 24.65
C LEU A 124 3.97 -9.39 23.63
N TYR A 125 2.74 -8.88 23.54
CA TYR A 125 2.44 -7.70 22.74
C TYR A 125 3.30 -6.52 23.22
N GLY A 126 3.29 -6.22 24.51
CA GLY A 126 4.13 -5.17 25.11
C GLY A 126 5.62 -5.40 24.90
N LEU A 127 6.10 -6.64 25.07
CA LEU A 127 7.51 -7.00 24.90
C LEU A 127 8.00 -6.78 23.46
N VAL A 128 7.24 -7.26 22.47
CA VAL A 128 7.59 -7.10 21.04
C VAL A 128 7.42 -5.65 20.60
N MET A 129 6.42 -4.94 21.12
CA MET A 129 6.26 -3.50 20.86
C MET A 129 7.40 -2.65 21.42
N GLN A 130 8.08 -3.11 22.47
CA GLN A 130 9.24 -2.44 23.05
C GLN A 130 10.56 -2.82 22.37
N ASP A 131 10.59 -3.93 21.62
CA ASP A 131 11.77 -4.42 20.91
C ASP A 131 12.31 -3.37 19.92
N PRO A 132 13.57 -2.92 20.08
CA PRO A 132 14.21 -1.99 19.16
C PRO A 132 14.21 -2.48 17.71
N THR A 133 14.37 -3.79 17.50
CA THR A 133 14.41 -4.39 16.16
C THR A 133 13.06 -4.25 15.46
N PHE A 134 11.98 -4.55 16.17
CA PHE A 134 10.63 -4.41 15.63
C PHE A 134 10.30 -2.94 15.33
N LYS A 135 10.66 -2.02 16.22
CA LYS A 135 10.48 -0.57 15.99
C LYS A 135 11.23 -0.07 14.75
N ASP A 136 12.47 -0.50 14.59
CA ASP A 136 13.29 -0.16 13.42
C ASP A 136 12.67 -0.70 12.12
N LEU A 137 12.16 -1.94 12.14
CA LEU A 137 11.45 -2.51 10.98
C LEU A 137 10.19 -1.74 10.63
N MET A 138 9.36 -1.40 11.61
CA MET A 138 8.16 -0.58 11.41
C MET A 138 8.51 0.78 10.81
N GLN A 139 9.56 1.44 11.31
CA GLN A 139 10.03 2.72 10.78
C GLN A 139 10.52 2.58 9.33
N LYS A 140 11.29 1.54 9.02
CA LYS A 140 11.78 1.27 7.66
C LYS A 140 10.64 1.01 6.67
N ILE A 141 9.63 0.24 7.08
CA ILE A 141 8.42 0.00 6.28
C ILE A 141 7.72 1.34 5.97
N GLY A 142 7.53 2.20 6.98
CA GLY A 142 6.91 3.51 6.79
C GLY A 142 7.70 4.40 5.81
N LEU A 143 9.02 4.50 5.99
CA LEU A 143 9.88 5.28 5.09
C LEU A 143 9.88 4.72 3.67
N ARG A 144 9.85 3.39 3.52
CA ARG A 144 9.82 2.75 2.22
C ARG A 144 8.50 2.97 1.51
N TYR A 145 7.39 2.87 2.25
CA TYR A 145 6.06 3.21 1.73
C TYR A 145 6.00 4.68 1.28
N ASP A 146 6.48 5.63 2.09
CA ASP A 146 6.49 7.05 1.74
C ASP A 146 7.27 7.27 0.43
N SER A 147 8.44 6.66 0.29
CA SER A 147 9.25 6.75 -0.94
C SER A 147 8.56 6.15 -2.17
N LEU A 148 7.82 5.05 -2.02
CA LEU A 148 7.04 4.46 -3.12
C LEU A 148 5.85 5.34 -3.48
N PHE A 149 5.17 5.92 -2.48
CA PHE A 149 4.06 6.84 -2.70
C PHE A 149 4.53 8.13 -3.38
N ASP A 150 5.70 8.66 -3.02
CA ASP A 150 6.30 9.82 -3.70
C ASP A 150 6.52 9.55 -5.20
N ARG A 151 6.91 8.33 -5.59
CA ARG A 151 7.01 7.96 -7.02
C ARG A 151 5.64 8.02 -7.71
N VAL A 152 4.58 7.56 -7.05
CA VAL A 152 3.19 7.67 -7.55
C VAL A 152 2.78 9.14 -7.68
N VAL A 153 3.14 9.99 -6.70
CA VAL A 153 2.86 11.43 -6.76
C VAL A 153 3.59 12.10 -7.91
N VAL A 154 4.87 11.80 -8.11
CA VAL A 154 5.67 12.32 -9.22
C VAL A 154 5.11 11.86 -10.57
N TYR A 155 4.73 10.59 -10.68
CA TYR A 155 4.09 10.06 -11.88
C TYR A 155 2.75 10.76 -12.16
N ALA A 156 1.94 10.93 -11.11
CA ALA A 156 0.66 11.63 -11.20
C ALA A 156 0.82 13.11 -11.60
N ASP A 157 1.94 13.74 -11.25
CA ASP A 157 2.25 15.13 -11.59
C ASP A 157 2.19 15.39 -13.11
N GLY A 158 2.52 14.38 -13.92
CA GLY A 158 2.39 14.43 -15.38
C GLY A 158 0.96 14.72 -15.86
N TYR A 159 -0.06 14.38 -15.06
CA TYR A 159 -1.47 14.63 -15.39
C TYR A 159 -1.95 16.05 -15.00
N LYS A 160 -1.12 16.88 -14.36
CA LYS A 160 -1.49 18.28 -14.04
C LYS A 160 -1.87 19.08 -15.27
N VAL A 161 -1.25 18.79 -16.42
CA VAL A 161 -1.58 19.44 -17.71
C VAL A 161 -3.05 19.27 -18.05
N PHE A 162 -3.67 18.13 -17.73
CA PHE A 162 -5.09 17.92 -17.97
C PHE A 162 -6.00 18.70 -17.02
N VAL A 163 -5.52 19.02 -15.80
CA VAL A 163 -6.23 19.93 -14.90
C VAL A 163 -6.29 21.32 -15.51
N GLU A 164 -5.18 21.79 -16.10
CA GLU A 164 -5.13 23.08 -16.79
C GLU A 164 -6.09 23.11 -17.99
N ILE A 165 -6.08 22.06 -18.81
CA ILE A 165 -7.04 21.91 -19.92
C ILE A 165 -8.48 21.91 -19.42
N PHE A 166 -8.77 21.21 -18.32
CA PHE A 166 -10.10 21.16 -17.73
C PHE A 166 -10.56 22.52 -17.22
N GLN A 167 -9.69 23.25 -16.51
CA GLN A 167 -9.98 24.60 -16.01
C GLN A 167 -10.19 25.59 -17.15
N GLU A 168 -9.35 25.52 -18.20
CA GLU A 168 -9.50 26.35 -19.39
C GLU A 168 -10.85 26.10 -20.05
N ASN A 169 -11.19 24.83 -20.32
CA ASN A 169 -12.45 24.45 -20.95
C ASN A 169 -13.67 24.80 -20.09
N GLN A 170 -13.56 24.74 -18.76
CA GLN A 170 -14.63 25.16 -17.87
C GLN A 170 -14.87 26.68 -17.90
N ALA A 171 -13.82 27.47 -18.09
CA ALA A 171 -13.94 28.93 -18.22
C ALA A 171 -14.63 29.36 -19.53
N LEU A 172 -14.66 28.49 -20.54
CA LEU A 172 -15.44 28.65 -21.77
C LEU A 172 -16.89 28.22 -21.56
N THR A 173 -17.59 28.90 -20.66
CA THR A 173 -18.99 28.59 -20.34
C THR A 173 -19.96 28.92 -21.49
N ASP A 174 -19.59 29.88 -22.36
CA ASP A 174 -20.38 30.23 -23.54
C ASP A 174 -19.49 30.73 -24.69
N CYS A 175 -19.26 29.85 -25.67
CA CYS A 175 -18.50 30.17 -26.88
C CYS A 175 -19.08 31.35 -27.67
N SER A 176 -20.39 31.63 -27.56
CA SER A 176 -20.99 32.75 -28.28
C SER A 176 -20.58 34.11 -27.72
N VAL A 177 -20.32 34.18 -26.41
CA VAL A 177 -19.87 35.39 -25.71
C VAL A 177 -18.35 35.53 -25.77
N THR A 178 -17.61 34.42 -25.60
CA THR A 178 -16.13 34.45 -25.59
C THR A 178 -15.53 34.88 -26.92
N PHE A 179 -16.25 34.66 -28.02
CA PHE A 179 -15.78 34.95 -29.36
C PHE A 179 -16.65 36.00 -30.10
N GLU A 180 -17.48 36.76 -29.39
CA GLU A 180 -18.40 37.74 -30.00
C GLU A 180 -17.64 38.79 -30.84
N ASP A 181 -16.51 39.28 -30.34
CA ASP A 181 -15.64 40.25 -31.00
C ASP A 181 -14.35 39.63 -31.60
N ALA A 182 -14.22 38.30 -31.56
CA ALA A 182 -13.00 37.63 -31.98
C ALA A 182 -12.89 37.54 -33.51
N SER A 183 -11.68 37.68 -34.04
CA SER A 183 -11.45 37.55 -35.48
C SER A 183 -11.59 36.08 -35.92
N LEU A 184 -11.81 35.86 -37.23
CA LEU A 184 -11.82 34.51 -37.80
C LEU A 184 -10.49 33.77 -37.60
N ASP A 185 -9.37 34.49 -37.51
CA ASP A 185 -8.06 33.90 -37.26
C ASP A 185 -7.89 33.49 -35.78
N ASP A 186 -8.49 34.23 -34.84
CA ASP A 186 -8.53 33.84 -33.42
C ASP A 186 -9.37 32.57 -33.20
N PHE A 187 -10.47 32.45 -33.96
CA PHE A 187 -11.29 31.23 -33.99
C PHE A 187 -10.51 30.03 -34.50
N ARG A 188 -9.81 30.17 -35.63
CA ARG A 188 -8.99 29.08 -36.20
C ARG A 188 -7.89 28.64 -35.25
N THR A 189 -7.25 29.61 -34.59
CA THR A 189 -6.19 29.35 -33.61
C THR A 189 -6.74 28.56 -32.42
N SER A 190 -7.85 29.01 -31.84
CA SER A 190 -8.53 28.29 -30.74
C SER A 190 -8.98 26.88 -31.14
N LEU A 191 -9.54 26.71 -32.34
CA LEU A 191 -9.97 25.40 -32.84
C LEU A 191 -8.79 24.44 -33.05
N SER A 192 -7.64 24.96 -33.50
CA SER A 192 -6.41 24.16 -33.60
C SER A 192 -5.91 23.75 -32.21
N LYS A 193 -6.01 24.64 -31.21
CA LYS A 193 -5.62 24.37 -29.82
C LYS A 193 -6.47 23.25 -29.20
N TYR A 194 -7.80 23.30 -29.33
CA TYR A 194 -8.66 22.23 -28.78
C TYR A 194 -8.48 20.89 -29.50
N ARG A 195 -8.19 20.91 -30.81
CA ARG A 195 -7.82 19.68 -31.55
C ARG A 195 -6.53 19.08 -31.02
N GLN A 196 -5.52 19.91 -30.78
CA GLN A 196 -4.26 19.46 -30.17
C GLN A 196 -4.51 18.87 -28.78
N GLN A 197 -5.26 19.55 -27.91
CA GLN A 197 -5.62 19.02 -26.58
C GLN A 197 -6.36 17.68 -26.65
N THR A 198 -7.25 17.50 -27.64
CA THR A 198 -7.96 16.22 -27.83
C THR A 198 -7.01 15.10 -28.24
N GLU A 199 -6.01 15.41 -29.06
CA GLU A 199 -4.99 14.46 -29.48
C GLU A 199 -4.03 14.13 -28.32
N ASP A 200 -3.60 15.13 -27.55
CA ASP A 200 -2.75 14.96 -26.37
C ASP A 200 -3.44 14.08 -25.30
N ILE A 201 -4.76 14.20 -25.12
CA ILE A 201 -5.55 13.33 -24.24
C ILE A 201 -5.63 11.89 -24.77
N ARG A 202 -5.62 11.68 -26.09
CA ARG A 202 -5.73 10.35 -26.71
C ARG A 202 -4.40 9.58 -26.75
N GLN A 203 -3.28 10.30 -26.75
CA GLN A 203 -1.95 9.72 -26.86
C GLN A 203 -1.33 9.31 -25.52
N MET A 204 -1.99 9.61 -24.39
CA MET A 204 -1.68 9.07 -23.06
C MET A 204 -2.54 7.85 -22.73
#